data_AF-A0A954WI27-F1
#
_entry.id   AF-A0A954WI27-F1
#
_cell.length_a   1.000
_cell.length_b   1.000
_cell.length_c   1.000
_cell.angle_alpha   90.00
_cell.angle_beta   90.00
_cell.angle_gamma   90.00
#
_symmetry.space_group_name_H-M   'P 1'
#
loop_
_entity.id
_entity.type
_entity.pdbx_description
1 polymer ?
#
loop_
_entity_poly.entity_id
_entity_poly.type
_entity_poly.pdbx_seq_one_letter_code
_entity_poly.pdbx_strand_id
1 'polypeptide(L)'
;DSNTRTGVEFGKRMRSRRAQGSQFVVNYNGFSSQARTAFQAAVDIWESLLQSDVPIRVHANWRPLDPGVLGSAGPATYSRNFAGAPLTNTWYPIALANRIAGSDLAPNSVDINCNFSSVFNNWYFGTDGNPPVNQYDLMSVVLHELGHGLGFTGTMTTELEAGAAAQLSPWPTTDLGSTALGSNSSVQACFPIPQLPSANN
;
A
#
# COMPACT_ATOMS: atom_id res chain seq x y z
N ASP A 1 -26.98 -36.11 27.55
CA ASP A 1 -27.13 -34.69 27.91
C ASP A 1 -26.49 -33.78 26.88
N SER A 2 -27.38 -33.06 26.22
CA SER A 2 -27.15 -32.07 25.16
C SER A 2 -26.35 -30.87 25.67
N ASN A 3 -25.17 -30.62 25.09
CA ASN A 3 -24.54 -29.31 25.19
C ASN A 3 -24.61 -28.61 23.82
N THR A 4 -25.77 -28.02 23.56
CA THR A 4 -26.04 -27.09 22.47
C THR A 4 -25.20 -25.83 22.63
N ARG A 5 -23.96 -25.86 22.14
CA ARG A 5 -23.18 -24.63 21.92
C ARG A 5 -23.79 -23.90 20.72
N THR A 6 -24.58 -22.89 21.02
CA THR A 6 -25.26 -22.03 20.06
C THR A 6 -24.26 -21.43 19.06
N GLY A 7 -24.64 -21.34 17.78
CA GLY A 7 -23.77 -20.89 16.68
C GLY A 7 -23.14 -19.50 16.84
N VAL A 8 -23.57 -18.72 17.83
CA VAL A 8 -23.01 -17.42 18.20
C VAL A 8 -21.61 -17.56 18.84
N GLU A 9 -21.38 -18.59 19.65
CA GLU A 9 -20.08 -18.87 20.30
C GLU A 9 -19.04 -19.41 19.29
N PHE A 10 -19.48 -20.24 18.32
CA PHE A 10 -18.64 -20.64 17.20
C PHE A 10 -18.31 -19.46 16.28
N GLY A 11 -19.27 -18.56 16.01
CA GLY A 11 -19.03 -17.34 15.24
C GLY A 11 -18.12 -16.30 15.93
N LYS A 12 -18.02 -16.32 17.27
CA LYS A 12 -17.04 -15.52 18.03
C LYS A 12 -15.64 -16.14 17.99
N ARG A 13 -15.54 -17.47 18.09
CA ARG A 13 -14.26 -18.22 18.05
C ARG A 13 -13.67 -18.34 16.64
N MET A 14 -14.50 -18.35 15.59
CA MET A 14 -14.05 -18.26 14.19
C MET A 14 -13.50 -16.86 13.85
N ARG A 15 -14.02 -15.80 14.50
CA ARG A 15 -13.45 -14.45 14.42
C ARG A 15 -12.14 -14.27 15.18
N SER A 16 -11.84 -15.16 16.13
CA SER A 16 -10.55 -15.17 16.85
C SER A 16 -9.51 -16.14 16.26
N ARG A 17 -9.77 -16.74 15.09
CA ARG A 17 -8.85 -17.67 14.39
C ARG A 17 -8.82 -17.49 12.86
N ARG A 18 -9.07 -16.28 12.35
CA ARG A 18 -8.33 -15.87 11.15
C ARG A 18 -6.88 -15.74 11.62
N ALA A 19 -5.93 -16.42 10.98
CA ALA A 19 -4.51 -16.10 11.18
C ALA A 19 -4.38 -14.57 11.05
N GLN A 20 -3.83 -13.90 12.07
CA GLN A 20 -3.88 -12.45 12.25
C GLN A 20 -3.19 -11.71 11.08
N GLY A 21 -3.94 -11.50 10.01
CA GLY A 21 -3.60 -10.51 8.98
C GLY A 21 -3.73 -9.10 9.55
N SER A 22 -3.19 -8.13 8.84
CA SER A 22 -3.32 -6.71 9.22
C SER A 22 -4.74 -6.23 8.90
N GLN A 23 -5.19 -5.20 9.62
CA GLN A 23 -6.43 -4.50 9.29
C GLN A 23 -6.09 -3.14 8.66
N PHE A 24 -6.60 -2.88 7.46
CA PHE A 24 -6.52 -1.56 6.84
C PHE A 24 -7.82 -0.80 7.07
N VAL A 25 -7.71 0.48 7.43
CA VAL A 25 -8.84 1.39 7.58
C VAL A 25 -8.67 2.52 6.58
N VAL A 26 -9.41 2.46 5.48
CA VAL A 26 -9.27 3.40 4.37
C VAL A 26 -10.34 4.49 4.42
N ASN A 27 -9.92 5.74 4.44
CA ASN A 27 -10.76 6.90 4.21
C ASN A 27 -10.67 7.30 2.73
N TYR A 28 -11.77 7.11 1.99
CA TYR A 28 -11.87 7.40 0.56
C TYR A 28 -12.45 8.79 0.30
N ASN A 29 -11.69 9.64 -0.39
CA ASN A 29 -12.12 10.94 -0.86
C ASN A 29 -12.23 10.98 -2.40
N GLY A 30 -13.41 11.30 -2.93
CA GLY A 30 -13.63 11.47 -4.38
C GLY A 30 -13.74 10.20 -5.23
N PHE A 31 -13.49 9.01 -4.68
CA PHE A 31 -13.56 7.75 -5.44
C PHE A 31 -14.99 7.35 -5.81
N SER A 32 -15.16 6.89 -7.06
CA SER A 32 -16.36 6.16 -7.51
C SER A 32 -16.47 4.78 -6.85
N SER A 33 -17.65 4.14 -6.93
CA SER A 33 -17.84 2.79 -6.39
C SER A 33 -16.91 1.75 -7.02
N GLN A 34 -16.75 1.78 -8.35
CA GLN A 34 -15.86 0.87 -9.09
C GLN A 34 -14.40 1.06 -8.69
N ALA A 35 -13.95 2.31 -8.56
CA ALA A 35 -12.58 2.60 -8.13
C ALA A 35 -12.31 2.14 -6.69
N ARG A 36 -13.29 2.27 -5.79
CA ARG A 36 -13.19 1.71 -4.43
C ARG A 36 -13.10 0.19 -4.42
N THR A 37 -13.85 -0.50 -5.29
CA THR A 37 -13.76 -1.96 -5.41
C THR A 37 -12.36 -2.40 -5.84
N ALA A 38 -11.79 -1.76 -6.87
CA ALA A 38 -10.43 -2.06 -7.32
C ALA A 38 -9.39 -1.75 -6.24
N PHE A 39 -9.54 -0.62 -5.53
CA PHE A 39 -8.67 -0.27 -4.40
C PHE A 39 -8.77 -1.32 -3.28
N GLN A 40 -9.99 -1.73 -2.93
CA GLN A 40 -10.21 -2.71 -1.86
C GLN A 40 -9.58 -4.06 -2.20
N ALA A 41 -9.61 -4.51 -3.45
CA ALA A 41 -8.92 -5.73 -3.85
C ALA A 41 -7.40 -5.67 -3.58
N ALA A 42 -6.76 -4.52 -3.82
CA ALA A 42 -5.36 -4.32 -3.47
C ALA A 42 -5.12 -4.28 -1.95
N VAL A 43 -6.06 -3.72 -1.18
CA VAL A 43 -6.03 -3.76 0.28
C VAL A 43 -6.11 -5.21 0.79
N ASP A 44 -7.04 -6.00 0.26
CA ASP A 44 -7.23 -7.40 0.66
C ASP A 44 -5.96 -8.24 0.44
N ILE A 45 -5.20 -7.95 -0.63
CA ILE A 45 -3.89 -8.56 -0.86
C ILE A 45 -2.92 -8.18 0.28
N TRP A 46 -2.78 -6.90 0.60
CA TRP A 46 -1.90 -6.45 1.68
C TRP A 46 -2.31 -7.00 3.06
N GLU A 47 -3.61 -7.05 3.37
CA GLU A 47 -4.13 -7.66 4.60
C GLU A 47 -3.75 -9.14 4.72
N SER A 48 -3.65 -9.86 3.59
CA SER A 48 -3.24 -11.26 3.55
C SER A 48 -1.73 -11.46 3.74
N LEU A 49 -0.92 -10.49 3.36
CA LEU A 49 0.56 -10.57 3.36
C LEU A 49 1.19 -10.04 4.64
N LEU A 50 0.54 -9.09 5.31
CA LEU A 50 1.10 -8.40 6.48
C LEU A 50 0.45 -8.90 7.77
N GLN A 51 1.23 -8.99 8.84
CA GLN A 51 0.73 -9.26 10.18
C GLN A 51 0.91 -8.03 11.07
N SER A 52 -0.20 -7.44 11.53
CA SER A 52 -0.19 -6.32 12.47
C SER A 52 -1.39 -6.33 13.38
N ASP A 53 -1.14 -6.18 14.69
CA ASP A 53 -2.16 -5.99 15.70
C ASP A 53 -2.59 -4.51 15.82
N VAL A 54 -1.88 -3.60 15.15
CA VAL A 54 -2.24 -2.18 15.05
C VAL A 54 -2.83 -1.92 13.66
N PRO A 55 -4.06 -1.33 13.56
CA PRO A 55 -4.66 -1.00 12.27
C PRO A 55 -3.81 -0.01 11.46
N ILE A 56 -3.71 -0.23 10.15
CA ILE A 56 -3.03 0.66 9.20
C ILE A 56 -4.07 1.60 8.60
N ARG A 57 -3.97 2.89 8.90
CA ARG A 57 -4.92 3.92 8.46
C ARG A 57 -4.45 4.57 7.17
N VAL A 58 -5.30 4.56 6.15
CA VAL A 58 -4.98 5.10 4.82
C VAL A 58 -5.93 6.24 4.49
N HIS A 59 -5.38 7.35 4.01
CA HIS A 59 -6.15 8.41 3.40
C HIS A 59 -5.93 8.41 1.88
N ALA A 60 -6.96 8.02 1.14
CA ALA A 60 -6.92 7.87 -0.31
C ALA A 60 -7.71 8.98 -1.00
N ASN A 61 -7.03 9.72 -1.88
CA ASN A 61 -7.62 10.85 -2.62
C ASN A 61 -7.71 10.55 -4.12
N TRP A 62 -8.91 10.67 -4.68
CA TRP A 62 -9.15 10.68 -6.13
C TRP A 62 -9.21 12.12 -6.59
N ARG A 63 -8.14 12.62 -7.21
CA ARG A 63 -7.98 14.05 -7.52
C ARG A 63 -7.21 14.27 -8.82
N PRO A 64 -7.29 15.46 -9.43
CA PRO A 64 -6.41 15.80 -10.54
C PRO A 64 -4.94 15.72 -10.13
N LEU A 65 -4.13 15.07 -10.97
CA LEU A 65 -2.67 14.99 -10.88
C LEU A 65 -2.07 15.45 -12.20
N ASP A 66 -0.75 15.68 -12.21
CA ASP A 66 -0.03 16.11 -13.41
C ASP A 66 -0.11 15.07 -14.53
N PRO A 67 -0.01 15.48 -15.81
CA PRO A 67 -0.02 14.56 -16.94
C PRO A 67 1.01 13.44 -16.78
N GLY A 68 0.58 12.19 -17.01
CA GLY A 68 1.44 11.01 -16.88
C GLY A 68 1.60 10.48 -15.44
N VAL A 69 1.07 11.17 -14.43
CA VAL A 69 1.06 10.69 -13.04
C VAL A 69 -0.23 9.92 -12.78
N LEU A 70 -0.12 8.62 -12.54
CA LEU A 70 -1.25 7.73 -12.25
C LEU A 70 -1.62 7.74 -10.77
N GLY A 71 -0.61 7.73 -9.91
CA GLY A 71 -0.77 7.78 -8.46
C GLY A 71 0.49 8.29 -7.77
N SER A 72 0.35 8.50 -6.46
CA SER A 72 1.46 8.71 -5.54
C SER A 72 1.04 8.27 -4.15
N ALA A 73 1.97 7.72 -3.39
CA ALA A 73 1.77 7.43 -1.98
C ALA A 73 3.06 7.48 -1.18
N GLY A 74 2.90 7.65 0.12
CA GLY A 74 3.99 7.54 1.05
C GLY A 74 3.51 7.45 2.50
N PRO A 75 4.42 7.10 3.42
CA PRO A 75 4.13 7.17 4.85
C PRO A 75 3.73 8.61 5.19
N ALA A 76 2.68 8.79 5.98
CA ALA A 76 2.24 10.12 6.40
C ALA A 76 3.27 10.78 7.33
N THR A 77 4.00 9.98 8.10
CA THR A 77 5.08 10.41 8.96
C THR A 77 6.04 9.24 9.24
N TYR A 78 7.10 9.53 10.00
CA TYR A 78 8.10 8.57 10.42
C TYR A 78 8.31 8.68 11.94
N SER A 79 8.75 7.59 12.56
CA SER A 79 9.14 7.55 13.96
C SER A 79 10.56 7.02 14.12
N ARG A 80 11.27 7.47 15.16
CA ARG A 80 12.65 7.14 15.47
C ARG A 80 12.83 7.10 16.98
N ASN A 81 13.69 6.20 17.46
CA ASN A 81 14.04 6.06 18.89
C ASN A 81 12.82 5.78 19.80
N PHE A 82 11.81 5.07 19.31
CA PHE A 82 10.67 4.63 20.10
C PHE A 82 10.97 3.32 20.84
N ALA A 83 10.18 3.01 21.88
CA ALA A 83 10.33 1.77 22.64
C ALA A 83 10.11 0.54 21.73
N GLY A 84 11.07 -0.39 21.72
CA GLY A 84 11.03 -1.57 20.86
C GLY A 84 11.62 -1.37 19.44
N ALA A 85 12.11 -0.17 19.10
CA ALA A 85 12.80 0.07 17.83
C ALA A 85 14.01 -0.88 17.67
N PRO A 86 14.12 -1.65 16.56
CA PRO A 86 15.20 -2.61 16.37
C PRO A 86 16.60 -1.98 16.27
N LEU A 87 16.67 -0.81 15.63
CA LEU A 87 17.89 -0.03 15.49
C LEU A 87 17.67 1.35 16.07
N THR A 88 18.59 1.78 16.93
CA THR A 88 18.62 3.16 17.39
C THR A 88 19.02 4.06 16.24
N ASN A 89 18.59 5.32 16.33
CA ASN A 89 18.91 6.35 15.37
C ASN A 89 18.40 6.11 13.93
N THR A 90 17.48 5.18 13.73
CA THR A 90 16.86 4.84 12.44
C THR A 90 15.42 5.37 12.35
N TRP A 91 15.05 5.92 11.18
CA TRP A 91 13.69 6.34 10.88
C TRP A 91 12.88 5.19 10.29
N TYR A 92 11.70 4.97 10.84
CA TYR A 92 10.76 3.94 10.40
C TYR A 92 9.48 4.60 9.89
N PRO A 93 8.93 4.18 8.72
CA PRO A 93 7.58 4.53 8.31
C PRO A 93 6.59 4.28 9.44
N ILE A 94 5.64 5.18 9.66
CA ILE A 94 4.78 5.12 10.84
C ILE A 94 3.99 3.81 10.97
N ALA A 95 3.50 3.22 9.87
CA ALA A 95 2.82 1.92 9.89
C ALA A 95 3.71 0.81 10.46
N LEU A 96 4.99 0.77 10.03
CA LEU A 96 5.97 -0.18 10.53
C LEU A 96 6.35 0.10 11.98
N ALA A 97 6.54 1.37 12.34
CA ALA A 97 6.84 1.77 13.70
C ALA A 97 5.72 1.37 14.68
N ASN A 98 4.47 1.61 14.30
CA ASN A 98 3.27 1.22 15.06
C ASN A 98 3.23 -0.30 15.28
N ARG A 99 3.49 -1.07 14.23
CA ARG A 99 3.57 -2.53 14.31
C ARG A 99 4.62 -3.01 15.31
N ILE A 100 5.83 -2.44 15.24
CA ILE A 100 6.94 -2.82 16.10
C ILE A 100 6.64 -2.44 17.56
N ALA A 101 6.11 -1.24 17.80
CA ALA A 101 5.76 -0.76 19.13
C ALA A 101 4.51 -1.45 19.72
N GLY A 102 3.70 -2.12 18.90
CA GLY A 102 2.43 -2.71 19.30
C GLY A 102 1.37 -1.68 19.70
N SER A 103 1.57 -0.41 19.34
CA SER A 103 0.66 0.69 19.64
C SER A 103 0.78 1.80 18.59
N ASP A 104 -0.23 2.66 18.51
CA ASP A 104 -0.24 3.80 17.62
C ASP A 104 0.64 4.94 18.17
N LEU A 105 1.76 5.20 17.50
CA LEU A 105 2.72 6.22 17.86
C LEU A 105 2.34 7.61 17.29
N ALA A 106 1.33 7.70 16.43
CA ALA A 106 0.86 8.95 15.82
C ALA A 106 -0.68 9.02 15.74
N PRO A 107 -1.39 9.01 16.89
CA PRO A 107 -2.85 8.82 16.94
C PRO A 107 -3.69 9.93 16.26
N ASN A 108 -3.08 11.07 15.98
CA ASN A 108 -3.73 12.21 15.29
C ASN A 108 -3.40 12.26 13.79
N SER A 109 -2.76 11.22 13.25
CA SER A 109 -2.38 11.11 11.84
C SER A 109 -2.89 9.79 11.26
N VAL A 110 -3.07 9.76 9.94
CA VAL A 110 -3.11 8.48 9.21
C VAL A 110 -1.70 7.91 9.08
N ASP A 111 -1.59 6.66 8.66
CA ASP A 111 -0.32 6.00 8.42
C ASP A 111 0.19 6.20 6.99
N ILE A 112 -0.74 6.21 6.02
CA ILE A 112 -0.45 6.35 4.59
C ILE A 112 -1.31 7.45 4.00
N ASN A 113 -0.70 8.35 3.23
CA ASN A 113 -1.43 9.24 2.32
C ASN A 113 -1.19 8.77 0.89
N CYS A 114 -2.26 8.66 0.11
CA CYS A 114 -2.17 8.32 -1.30
C CYS A 114 -3.12 9.18 -2.16
N ASN A 115 -2.72 9.40 -3.41
CA ASN A 115 -3.43 10.16 -4.42
C ASN A 115 -3.48 9.36 -5.71
N PHE A 116 -4.61 9.38 -6.40
CA PHE A 116 -4.83 8.71 -7.68
C PHE A 116 -5.49 9.67 -8.65
N SER A 117 -5.06 9.63 -9.91
CA SER A 117 -5.46 10.61 -10.92
C SER A 117 -6.91 10.46 -11.31
N SER A 118 -7.72 11.48 -11.01
CA SER A 118 -9.12 11.56 -11.44
C SER A 118 -9.29 12.05 -12.88
N VAL A 119 -8.20 12.53 -13.50
CA VAL A 119 -8.20 13.08 -14.87
C VAL A 119 -7.57 12.11 -15.88
N PHE A 120 -7.07 10.97 -15.40
CA PHE A 120 -6.65 9.88 -16.25
C PHE A 120 -7.89 9.09 -16.70
N ASN A 121 -8.08 9.00 -18.01
CA ASN A 121 -9.34 8.50 -18.58
C ASN A 121 -9.34 6.99 -18.88
N ASN A 122 -8.17 6.34 -18.86
CA ASN A 122 -8.01 4.95 -19.32
C ASN A 122 -7.83 3.97 -18.15
N TRP A 123 -8.58 4.16 -17.07
CA TRP A 123 -8.56 3.24 -15.93
C TRP A 123 -9.33 1.96 -16.23
N TYR A 124 -8.72 0.82 -15.90
CA TYR A 124 -9.39 -0.46 -15.72
C TYR A 124 -9.68 -0.66 -14.22
N PHE A 125 -10.95 -0.94 -13.90
CA PHE A 125 -11.42 -1.12 -12.52
C PHE A 125 -11.74 -2.58 -12.18
N GLY A 126 -11.42 -3.52 -13.07
CA GLY A 126 -11.53 -4.94 -12.75
C GLY A 126 -10.49 -5.35 -11.71
N THR A 127 -10.69 -6.53 -11.13
CA THR A 127 -9.83 -7.07 -10.05
C THR A 127 -9.22 -8.41 -10.45
N ASP A 128 -9.25 -8.73 -11.74
CA ASP A 128 -8.78 -9.99 -12.31
C ASP A 128 -7.35 -9.91 -12.85
N GLY A 129 -6.74 -8.72 -12.82
CA GLY A 129 -5.40 -8.48 -13.37
C GLY A 129 -5.33 -8.53 -14.89
N ASN A 130 -6.46 -8.50 -15.60
CA ASN A 130 -6.52 -8.62 -17.05
C ASN A 130 -7.06 -7.32 -17.71
N PRO A 131 -6.34 -6.19 -17.60
CA PRO A 131 -6.80 -4.96 -18.24
C PRO A 131 -6.83 -5.11 -19.76
N PRO A 132 -7.86 -4.58 -20.44
CA PRO A 132 -7.85 -4.45 -21.89
C PRO A 132 -6.64 -3.65 -22.38
N VAL A 133 -6.24 -3.87 -23.63
CA VAL A 133 -5.18 -3.10 -24.29
C VAL A 133 -5.48 -1.60 -24.17
N ASN A 134 -4.44 -0.81 -23.86
CA ASN A 134 -4.49 0.65 -23.64
C ASN A 134 -5.22 1.12 -22.36
N GLN A 135 -5.53 0.22 -21.43
CA GLN A 135 -5.99 0.59 -20.09
C GLN A 135 -4.92 0.28 -19.03
N TYR A 136 -4.97 1.04 -17.93
CA TYR A 136 -4.13 0.83 -16.77
C TYR A 136 -4.96 0.23 -15.64
N ASP A 137 -4.49 -0.87 -15.09
CA ASP A 137 -5.16 -1.56 -13.98
C ASP A 137 -5.03 -0.78 -12.68
N LEU A 138 -6.14 -0.23 -12.17
CA LEU A 138 -6.12 0.56 -10.94
C LEU A 138 -5.71 -0.29 -9.74
N MET A 139 -6.13 -1.56 -9.68
CA MET A 139 -5.78 -2.45 -8.57
C MET A 139 -4.26 -2.59 -8.45
N SER A 140 -3.57 -2.87 -9.56
CA SER A 140 -2.10 -2.93 -9.62
C SER A 140 -1.43 -1.62 -9.22
N VAL A 141 -1.94 -0.47 -9.66
CA VAL A 141 -1.39 0.84 -9.24
C VAL A 141 -1.61 1.07 -7.75
N VAL A 142 -2.79 0.78 -7.20
CA VAL A 142 -3.05 0.90 -5.76
C VAL A 142 -2.13 -0.01 -4.97
N LEU A 143 -1.95 -1.26 -5.41
CA LEU A 143 -1.04 -2.21 -4.77
C LEU A 143 0.37 -1.64 -4.70
N HIS A 144 0.87 -1.10 -5.82
CA HIS A 144 2.16 -0.41 -5.94
C HIS A 144 2.30 0.74 -4.94
N GLU A 145 1.36 1.69 -4.97
CA GLU A 145 1.40 2.88 -4.15
C GLU A 145 1.28 2.57 -2.64
N LEU A 146 0.42 1.61 -2.26
CA LEU A 146 0.38 1.16 -0.86
C LEU A 146 1.71 0.56 -0.41
N GLY A 147 2.46 -0.10 -1.30
CA GLY A 147 3.82 -0.55 -1.03
C GLY A 147 4.76 0.60 -0.63
N HIS A 148 4.73 1.71 -1.37
CA HIS A 148 5.46 2.93 -1.00
C HIS A 148 5.01 3.49 0.36
N GLY A 149 3.70 3.51 0.61
CA GLY A 149 3.13 3.91 1.90
C GLY A 149 3.62 3.08 3.09
N LEU A 150 3.86 1.79 2.86
CA LEU A 150 4.38 0.85 3.86
C LEU A 150 5.91 0.91 4.02
N GLY A 151 6.60 1.67 3.16
CA GLY A 151 8.05 1.83 3.21
C GLY A 151 8.84 0.93 2.26
N PHE A 152 8.20 0.25 1.32
CA PHE A 152 8.90 -0.44 0.25
C PHE A 152 9.36 0.60 -0.80
N THR A 153 10.67 0.84 -0.85
CA THR A 153 11.31 1.73 -1.84
C THR A 153 11.95 0.87 -2.93
N GLY A 154 11.23 0.61 -4.02
CA GLY A 154 11.68 -0.22 -5.14
C GLY A 154 10.52 -0.58 -6.10
N THR A 155 10.81 -1.24 -7.22
CA THR A 155 9.79 -1.68 -8.20
C THR A 155 9.16 -3.01 -7.78
N MET A 156 7.83 -3.08 -7.68
CA MET A 156 7.10 -4.36 -7.55
C MET A 156 6.67 -4.82 -8.94
N THR A 157 7.11 -6.01 -9.36
CA THR A 157 6.62 -6.68 -10.58
C THR A 157 5.55 -7.69 -10.18
N THR A 158 4.31 -7.46 -10.60
CA THR A 158 3.21 -8.41 -10.41
C THR A 158 3.20 -9.43 -11.54
N GLU A 159 3.97 -10.52 -11.41
CA GLU A 159 3.77 -11.72 -12.22
C GLU A 159 2.80 -12.63 -11.47
N LEU A 160 1.59 -12.79 -12.02
CA LEU A 160 0.45 -13.48 -11.41
C LEU A 160 0.55 -15.02 -11.51
N GLU A 161 1.76 -15.58 -11.50
CA GLU A 161 1.98 -17.02 -11.41
C GLU A 161 2.66 -17.38 -10.08
N ALA A 162 2.16 -18.46 -9.48
CA ALA A 162 2.52 -18.93 -8.16
C ALA A 162 4.04 -19.01 -7.95
N GLY A 163 4.60 -18.08 -7.16
CA GLY A 163 5.93 -18.24 -6.56
C GLY A 163 7.04 -17.24 -6.92
N ALA A 164 6.73 -15.99 -7.31
CA ALA A 164 7.77 -14.97 -7.49
C ALA A 164 8.16 -14.29 -6.16
N ALA A 165 9.39 -14.53 -5.72
CA ALA A 165 9.99 -13.88 -4.56
C ALA A 165 10.13 -12.37 -4.82
N ALA A 166 9.55 -11.55 -3.95
CA ALA A 166 10.03 -10.19 -3.76
C ALA A 166 11.53 -10.31 -3.46
N GLN A 167 12.40 -9.80 -4.33
CA GLN A 167 13.78 -9.56 -3.94
C GLN A 167 13.75 -8.44 -2.89
N LEU A 168 13.57 -8.87 -1.65
CA LEU A 168 13.72 -8.07 -0.46
C LEU A 168 15.18 -7.64 -0.44
N SER A 169 15.45 -6.36 -0.61
CA SER A 169 16.61 -5.78 0.04
C SER A 169 16.18 -5.47 1.49
N PRO A 170 16.51 -6.32 2.49
CA PRO A 170 16.50 -5.86 3.86
C PRO A 170 17.59 -4.79 3.95
N TRP A 171 17.20 -3.57 4.30
CA TRP A 171 18.04 -2.38 4.48
C TRP A 171 19.51 -2.68 4.81
N PRO A 172 20.45 -1.95 4.18
CA PRO A 172 21.08 -0.85 4.92
C PRO A 172 21.35 0.38 4.03
N THR A 173 21.08 1.59 4.52
CA THR A 173 21.88 2.76 4.10
C THR A 173 22.63 3.28 5.30
N THR A 174 23.65 2.53 5.70
CA THR A 174 24.76 3.11 6.46
C THR A 174 25.49 4.06 5.53
N ASP A 175 25.50 5.34 5.90
CA ASP A 175 26.41 6.39 5.43
C ASP A 175 26.39 6.73 3.93
N LEU A 176 25.54 7.70 3.57
CA LEU A 176 25.97 8.78 2.69
C LEU A 176 25.92 10.08 3.48
N GLY A 177 27.03 10.40 4.13
CA GLY A 177 27.27 11.68 4.75
C GLY A 177 27.03 12.85 3.81
N SER A 178 26.15 13.73 4.30
CA SER A 178 26.28 15.20 4.27
C SER A 178 25.96 15.96 2.98
N THR A 179 24.99 16.87 3.17
CA THR A 179 24.72 18.13 2.44
C THR A 179 23.84 18.06 1.18
N ALA A 180 22.68 18.74 1.26
CA ALA A 180 21.61 18.88 0.24
C ALA A 180 20.87 17.56 -0.04
N LEU A 181 19.59 17.40 0.28
CA LEU A 181 18.42 18.18 -0.13
C LEU A 181 17.43 18.15 1.06
N GLY A 182 16.92 19.27 1.56
CA GLY A 182 16.08 20.18 0.78
C GLY A 182 14.67 19.59 0.74
N SER A 183 13.77 20.24 1.46
CA SER A 183 12.32 20.06 1.41
C SER A 183 11.84 19.69 0.00
N ASN A 184 10.93 18.71 -0.10
CA ASN A 184 10.24 18.27 -1.33
C ASN A 184 11.06 17.32 -2.24
N SER A 185 11.02 16.02 -1.93
CA SER A 185 11.41 14.98 -2.89
C SER A 185 10.18 14.17 -3.28
N SER A 186 9.35 14.76 -4.14
CA SER A 186 8.46 14.00 -5.01
C SER A 186 9.35 13.15 -5.93
N VAL A 187 9.53 11.88 -5.57
CA VAL A 187 10.19 10.91 -6.46
C VAL A 187 9.23 10.68 -7.61
N GLN A 188 9.48 11.39 -8.71
CA GLN A 188 8.73 11.33 -9.95
C GLN A 188 8.86 9.91 -10.51
N ALA A 189 7.80 9.12 -10.45
CA ALA A 189 7.68 7.87 -11.18
C ALA A 189 7.62 8.18 -12.68
N CYS A 190 8.79 8.40 -13.29
CA CYS A 190 8.91 8.53 -14.73
C CYS A 190 8.87 7.12 -15.32
N PHE A 191 7.69 6.68 -15.77
CA PHE A 191 7.57 5.47 -16.57
C PHE A 191 8.20 5.71 -17.96
N PRO A 192 9.13 4.87 -18.45
CA PRO A 192 9.44 4.87 -19.87
C PRO A 192 8.21 4.38 -20.64
N ILE A 193 7.67 5.24 -21.51
CA ILE A 193 6.64 4.91 -22.49
C ILE A 193 7.18 3.75 -23.36
N PRO A 194 6.51 2.58 -23.43
CA PRO A 194 6.84 1.60 -24.45
C PRO A 194 6.59 2.23 -25.82
N GLN A 195 7.65 2.41 -26.60
CA GLN A 195 7.53 2.81 -28.01
C GLN A 195 6.68 1.75 -28.72
N LEU A 196 5.54 2.18 -29.29
CA LEU A 196 4.71 1.32 -30.14
C LEU A 196 5.58 0.78 -31.29
N PRO A 197 5.49 -0.52 -31.65
CA PRO A 197 6.15 -1.00 -32.85
C PRO A 197 5.53 -0.29 -34.06
N SER A 198 6.39 0.32 -34.88
CA SER A 198 5.97 0.97 -36.12
C SER A 198 5.24 -0.04 -37.00
N ALA A 199 3.99 0.26 -37.37
CA ALA A 199 3.29 -0.46 -38.41
C ALA A 199 4.06 -0.24 -39.73
N ASN A 200 4.77 -1.27 -40.19
CA ASN A 200 5.23 -1.34 -41.56
C ASN A 200 4.12 -2.00 -42.40
N ASN A 201 3.80 -1.32 -43.50
CA ASN A 201 2.94 -1.79 -44.60
C ASN A 201 3.31 -3.20 -45.08
#